data_AF-A0A3P7WAD8-F1
#
_entry.id   AF-A0A3P7WAD8-F1
#
_cell.length_a   1.000
_cell.length_b   1.000
_cell.length_c   1.000
_cell.angle_alpha   90.00
_cell.angle_beta   90.00
_cell.angle_gamma   90.00
#
_symmetry.space_group_name_H-M   'P 1'
#
loop_
_entity.id
_entity.type
_entity.pdbx_description
1 polymer ?
#
loop_
_entity_poly.entity_id
_entity_poly.type
_entity_poly.pdbx_seq_one_letter_code
_entity_poly.pdbx_strand_id
1 'polypeptide(L)'
;MHKSGVLGASPDGISSRVVLEIKCPFSLRTKPFKECLPKAKKYIIYFEDGLSIINKEPDYYDQIQAQIHFTGRAFGILVLWNPLDLFAIKIAKEEAWTAKIPYYSRFLPHIISKNTDTNI
;
A
#
# COMPACT_ATOMS: atom_id res chain seq x y z
N MET A 1 7.77 -7.26 10.55
CA MET A 1 8.94 -6.35 10.60
C MET A 1 10.10 -7.05 9.93
N HIS A 2 10.91 -6.33 9.14
CA HIS A 2 12.07 -6.93 8.45
C HIS A 2 13.21 -7.23 9.43
N LYS A 3 14.05 -8.22 9.12
CA LYS A 3 15.15 -8.67 9.99
C LYS A 3 16.19 -7.59 10.29
N SER A 4 16.28 -6.55 9.45
CA SER A 4 17.19 -5.43 9.66
C SER A 4 16.77 -4.50 10.81
N GLY A 5 15.56 -4.63 11.37
CA GLY A 5 15.04 -3.75 12.41
C GLY A 5 14.68 -2.32 11.95
N VAL A 6 15.15 -1.92 10.76
CA VAL A 6 14.95 -0.57 10.20
C VAL A 6 13.84 -0.49 9.15
N LEU A 7 13.31 -1.64 8.71
CA LEU A 7 12.18 -1.70 7.77
C LEU A 7 10.98 -2.37 8.42
N GLY A 8 9.82 -1.75 8.21
CA GLY A 8 8.55 -2.23 8.73
C GLY A 8 7.39 -1.78 7.86
N ALA A 9 6.22 -2.32 8.18
CA ALA A 9 4.96 -1.85 7.64
C ALA A 9 3.91 -1.95 8.75
N SER A 10 2.93 -1.06 8.69
CA SER A 10 1.82 -0.99 9.63
C SER A 10 0.52 -1.17 8.85
N PRO A 11 0.03 -2.41 8.65
CA PRO A 11 -1.29 -2.61 8.08
C PRO A 11 -2.36 -2.16 9.08
N ASP A 12 -3.51 -1.68 8.58
CA ASP A 12 -4.66 -1.30 9.42
C ASP A 12 -5.32 -2.51 10.09
N GLY A 13 -5.14 -3.70 9.52
CA GLY A 13 -5.60 -4.94 10.12
C GLY A 13 -4.86 -6.16 9.60
N ILE A 14 -4.90 -7.24 10.37
CA ILE A 14 -4.22 -8.48 10.04
C ILE A 14 -5.06 -9.69 10.44
N SER A 15 -5.05 -10.72 9.61
CA SER A 15 -5.64 -12.02 9.90
C SER A 15 -4.71 -13.13 9.37
N SER A 16 -5.14 -14.39 9.46
CA SER A 16 -4.30 -15.58 9.18
C SER A 16 -3.64 -15.55 7.80
N ARG A 17 -4.35 -15.05 6.78
CA ARG A 17 -3.88 -15.05 5.38
C ARG A 17 -3.82 -13.67 4.75
N VAL A 18 -4.29 -12.63 5.42
CA VAL A 18 -4.60 -11.34 4.81
C VAL A 18 -4.08 -10.17 5.64
N VAL A 19 -3.61 -9.14 4.93
CA VAL A 19 -3.43 -7.79 5.46
C VAL A 19 -4.56 -6.90 4.97
N LEU A 20 -5.03 -6.01 5.83
CA LEU A 20 -6.06 -5.03 5.51
C LEU A 20 -5.42 -3.64 5.46
N GLU A 21 -5.72 -2.90 4.39
CA GLU A 21 -5.36 -1.49 4.23
C GLU A 21 -6.65 -0.72 3.92
N ILE A 22 -7.00 0.24 4.76
CA ILE A 22 -8.20 1.06 4.66
C ILE A 22 -7.77 2.48 4.30
N LYS A 23 -8.28 2.99 3.18
CA LYS A 23 -8.11 4.38 2.79
C LYS A 23 -9.43 5.13 2.85
N CYS A 24 -9.38 6.30 3.49
CA CYS A 24 -10.50 7.23 3.61
C CYS A 24 -10.20 8.51 2.81
N PRO A 25 -10.36 8.52 1.48
CA PRO A 25 -9.98 9.65 0.63
C PRO A 25 -10.74 10.93 0.99
N PHE A 26 -10.02 11.93 1.52
CA PHE A 26 -10.63 13.20 1.93
C PHE A 26 -11.36 13.94 0.79
N SER A 27 -10.83 13.86 -0.43
CA SER A 27 -11.42 14.48 -1.63
C SER A 27 -12.73 13.80 -2.07
N LEU A 28 -12.95 12.55 -1.67
CA LEU A 28 -14.14 11.75 -2.03
C LEU A 28 -15.08 11.54 -0.84
N ARG A 29 -14.86 12.19 0.30
CA ARG A 29 -15.61 11.93 1.55
C ARG A 29 -17.11 12.21 1.46
N THR A 30 -17.55 13.03 0.51
CA THR A 30 -18.95 13.46 0.35
C THR A 30 -19.58 12.97 -0.96
N LYS A 31 -18.97 11.99 -1.64
CA LYS A 31 -19.47 11.50 -2.94
C LYS A 31 -19.40 9.97 -3.02
N PRO A 32 -20.40 9.29 -3.60
CA PRO A 32 -20.34 7.84 -3.83
C PRO A 32 -19.18 7.47 -4.76
N PHE A 33 -18.54 6.32 -4.53
CA PHE A 33 -17.36 5.92 -5.31
C PHE A 33 -17.73 5.63 -6.77
N LYS A 34 -18.90 5.05 -7.01
CA LYS A 34 -19.42 4.78 -8.37
C LYS A 34 -19.50 6.03 -9.25
N GLU A 35 -19.70 7.20 -8.67
CA GLU A 35 -19.80 8.46 -9.44
C GLU A 35 -18.44 9.14 -9.68
N CYS A 36 -17.47 8.88 -8.81
CA CYS A 36 -16.20 9.61 -8.76
C CYS A 36 -15.03 8.82 -9.34
N LEU A 37 -14.93 7.52 -9.04
CA LEU A 37 -13.81 6.69 -9.49
C LEU A 37 -13.71 6.56 -11.02
N PRO A 38 -14.81 6.56 -11.81
CA PRO A 38 -14.70 6.61 -13.27
C PRO A 38 -14.11 7.93 -13.80
N LYS A 39 -14.26 9.04 -13.04
CA LYS A 39 -13.77 10.37 -13.41
C LYS A 39 -12.36 10.63 -12.88
N ALA A 40 -11.97 9.94 -11.81
CA ALA A 40 -10.66 10.00 -11.18
C ALA A 40 -9.67 9.08 -11.90
N LYS A 41 -9.39 9.39 -13.17
CA LYS A 41 -8.36 8.68 -13.95
C LYS A 41 -7.05 8.70 -13.15
N LYS A 42 -6.50 7.51 -12.89
CA LYS A 42 -5.27 7.29 -12.09
C LYS A 42 -5.41 7.39 -10.56
N TYR A 43 -6.60 7.36 -9.96
CA TYR A 43 -6.71 7.10 -8.52
C TYR A 43 -6.28 5.67 -8.16
N ILE A 44 -6.18 5.33 -6.86
CA ILE A 44 -5.73 4.00 -6.36
C ILE A 44 -6.47 2.85 -7.07
N ILE A 45 -7.75 3.08 -7.34
CA ILE A 45 -8.62 2.20 -8.13
C ILE A 45 -9.39 3.10 -9.09
N TYR A 46 -9.52 2.68 -10.34
CA TYR A 46 -10.37 3.32 -11.33
C TYR A 46 -11.18 2.27 -12.08
N PHE A 47 -12.25 2.71 -12.75
CA PHE A 47 -13.09 1.86 -13.57
C PHE A 47 -12.83 2.13 -15.04
N GLU A 48 -12.62 1.06 -15.80
CA GLU A 48 -12.48 1.08 -17.26
C GLU A 48 -13.24 -0.12 -17.82
N ASP A 49 -14.11 0.11 -18.79
CA ASP A 49 -14.95 -0.92 -19.44
C ASP A 49 -15.71 -1.85 -18.47
N GLY A 50 -16.17 -1.31 -17.35
CA GLY A 50 -16.89 -2.06 -16.32
C GLY A 50 -16.01 -2.91 -15.39
N LEU A 51 -14.69 -2.86 -15.57
CA LEU A 51 -13.71 -3.55 -14.74
C LEU A 51 -13.09 -2.58 -13.72
N SER A 52 -12.86 -3.06 -12.49
CA SER A 52 -12.08 -2.32 -11.49
C SER A 52 -10.60 -2.58 -11.69
N ILE A 53 -9.85 -1.55 -12.06
CA ILE A 53 -8.42 -1.61 -12.28
C ILE A 53 -7.70 -0.96 -11.11
N ILE A 54 -6.71 -1.67 -10.58
CA ILE A 54 -5.79 -1.14 -9.56
C ILE A 54 -4.74 -0.31 -10.30
N ASN A 55 -4.60 0.95 -9.93
CA ASN A 55 -3.48 1.73 -10.41
C ASN A 55 -2.21 1.29 -9.68
N LYS A 56 -1.23 0.75 -10.42
CA LYS A 56 0.08 0.35 -9.90
C LYS A 56 1.13 1.47 -9.93
N GLU A 57 0.85 2.59 -10.58
CA GLU A 57 1.74 3.77 -10.61
C GLU A 57 1.85 4.53 -9.26
N PRO A 58 0.80 4.65 -8.41
CA PRO A 58 0.91 5.34 -7.12
C PRO A 58 1.49 4.46 -6.01
N ASP A 59 2.08 5.12 -5.01
CA ASP A 59 2.79 4.54 -3.86
C ASP A 59 2.01 3.50 -3.05
N TYR A 60 0.67 3.48 -3.15
CA TYR A 60 -0.18 2.56 -2.38
C TYR A 60 -0.03 1.10 -2.79
N TYR A 61 0.21 0.80 -4.07
CA TYR A 61 0.44 -0.58 -4.49
C TYR A 61 1.71 -1.13 -3.83
N ASP A 62 2.78 -0.33 -3.83
CA ASP A 62 4.04 -0.68 -3.19
C ASP A 62 3.90 -0.75 -1.65
N GLN A 63 3.10 0.12 -1.04
CA GLN A 63 2.77 0.05 0.39
C GLN A 63 2.14 -1.30 0.76
N ILE A 64 1.14 -1.75 -0.01
CA ILE A 64 0.41 -2.98 0.27
C ILE A 64 1.27 -4.21 -0.03
N GLN A 65 2.06 -4.20 -1.11
CA GLN A 65 3.03 -5.27 -1.37
C GLN A 65 4.07 -5.38 -0.26
N ALA A 66 4.55 -4.25 0.29
CA ALA A 66 5.44 -4.24 1.45
C ALA A 66 4.79 -4.87 2.69
N GLN A 67 3.53 -4.51 2.98
CA GLN A 67 2.76 -5.11 4.08
C GLN A 67 2.58 -6.62 3.89
N ILE A 68 2.17 -7.07 2.71
CA ILE A 68 2.02 -8.50 2.39
C ILE A 68 3.36 -9.22 2.60
N HIS A 69 4.45 -8.66 2.09
CA HIS A 69 5.78 -9.25 2.16
C HIS A 69 6.32 -9.31 3.59
N PHE A 70 6.35 -8.20 4.33
CA PHE A 70 6.91 -8.14 5.68
C PHE A 70 6.09 -8.88 6.73
N THR A 71 4.84 -9.19 6.40
CA THR A 71 4.01 -10.07 7.21
C THR A 71 4.04 -11.50 6.68
N GLY A 72 4.39 -11.80 5.44
CA GLY A 72 4.33 -13.17 4.91
C GLY A 72 2.89 -13.67 4.75
N ARG A 73 1.95 -12.76 4.47
CA ARG A 73 0.54 -13.06 4.23
C ARG A 73 0.34 -13.39 2.74
N ALA A 74 -0.78 -14.03 2.41
CA ALA A 74 -1.02 -14.51 1.05
C ALA A 74 -1.49 -13.39 0.10
N PHE A 75 -2.21 -12.40 0.61
CA PHE A 75 -2.75 -11.29 -0.17
C PHE A 75 -3.12 -10.11 0.76
N GLY A 76 -3.39 -8.96 0.14
CA GLY A 76 -3.95 -7.79 0.80
C GLY A 76 -5.40 -7.55 0.39
N ILE A 77 -6.17 -6.88 1.25
CA ILE A 77 -7.44 -6.26 0.88
C ILE A 77 -7.26 -4.75 1.02
N LEU A 78 -7.45 -4.04 -0.08
CA LEU A 78 -7.57 -2.59 -0.08
C LEU A 78 -9.05 -2.24 0.05
N VAL A 79 -9.40 -1.50 1.10
CA VAL A 79 -10.73 -0.95 1.33
C VAL A 79 -10.67 0.56 1.09
N LEU A 80 -11.50 1.06 0.18
CA LEU A 80 -11.85 2.47 0.12
C LEU A 80 -13.14 2.66 0.92
N TRP A 81 -13.12 3.59 1.86
CA TRP A 81 -14.26 3.88 2.71
C TRP A 81 -14.57 5.38 2.77
N ASN A 82 -15.84 5.72 2.71
CA ASN A 82 -16.36 7.01 3.14
C ASN A 82 -17.75 6.81 3.80
N PRO A 83 -18.36 7.84 4.40
CA PRO A 83 -19.68 7.70 5.04
C PRO A 83 -20.83 7.28 4.10
N LEU A 84 -20.65 7.34 2.78
CA LEU A 84 -21.68 7.05 1.79
C LEU A 84 -21.49 5.68 1.10
N ASP A 85 -20.27 5.14 1.09
CA ASP A 85 -19.91 4.02 0.25
C ASP A 85 -18.68 3.26 0.77
N LEU A 86 -18.58 1.98 0.40
CA LEU A 86 -17.47 1.09 0.71
C LEU A 86 -17.14 0.27 -0.53
N PHE A 87 -15.85 0.27 -0.90
CA PHE A 87 -15.34 -0.56 -1.99
C PHE A 87 -14.14 -1.37 -1.50
N ALA A 88 -14.11 -2.66 -1.79
CA ALA A 88 -12.99 -3.53 -1.39
C ALA A 88 -12.47 -4.32 -2.60
N ILE A 89 -11.14 -4.37 -2.75
CA ILE A 89 -10.48 -5.17 -3.77
C ILE A 89 -9.35 -6.00 -3.18
N LYS A 90 -9.22 -7.23 -3.71
CA LYS A 90 -8.12 -8.13 -3.37
C LYS A 90 -6.87 -7.76 -4.17
N ILE A 91 -5.74 -7.64 -3.48
CA ILE A 91 -4.42 -7.44 -4.08
C ILE A 91 -3.60 -8.72 -3.88
N ALA A 92 -3.28 -9.39 -4.97
CA ALA A 92 -2.43 -10.59 -4.92
C ALA A 92 -0.99 -10.22 -4.56
N LYS A 93 -0.32 -11.10 -3.82
CA LYS A 93 1.12 -11.00 -3.61
C LYS A 93 1.84 -11.08 -4.95
N GLU A 94 2.76 -10.15 -5.20
CA GLU A 94 3.59 -10.13 -6.39
C GLU A 94 5.04 -10.45 -6.00
N GLU A 95 5.50 -11.68 -6.26
CA GLU A 95 6.86 -12.09 -5.83
C GLU A 95 7.95 -11.23 -6.47
N ALA A 96 7.76 -10.78 -7.72
CA ALA A 96 8.70 -9.88 -8.40
C ALA A 96 8.87 -8.52 -7.71
N TRP A 97 7.90 -8.10 -6.88
CA TRP A 97 7.96 -6.83 -6.15
C TRP A 97 9.17 -6.74 -5.21
N THR A 98 9.66 -7.87 -4.69
CA THR A 98 10.80 -7.88 -3.75
C THR A 98 12.09 -7.33 -4.37
N ALA A 99 12.20 -7.29 -5.70
CA ALA A 99 13.31 -6.64 -6.40
C ALA A 99 13.37 -5.12 -6.17
N LYS A 100 12.31 -4.50 -5.63
CA LYS A 100 12.30 -3.10 -5.18
C LYS A 100 12.92 -2.90 -3.79
N ILE A 101 13.03 -3.95 -2.97
CA ILE A 101 13.61 -3.87 -1.61
C ILE A 101 15.10 -3.47 -1.62
N PRO A 102 15.97 -4.01 -2.51
CA PRO A 102 17.37 -3.60 -2.62
C PRO A 102 17.59 -2.11 -2.89
N TYR A 103 16.62 -1.40 -3.49
CA TYR A 103 16.69 0.05 -3.63
C TYR A 103 16.97 0.73 -2.28
N TYR A 104 16.38 0.21 -1.21
CA TYR A 104 16.57 0.75 0.15
C TYR A 104 17.88 0.30 0.80
N SER A 105 18.50 -0.80 0.36
CA SER A 105 19.86 -1.17 0.79
C SER A 105 20.92 -0.14 0.35
N ARG A 106 20.61 0.67 -0.69
CA ARG A 106 21.40 1.83 -1.09
C ARG A 106 21.14 3.04 -0.19
N PHE A 107 19.90 3.27 0.25
CA PHE A 107 19.54 4.42 1.10
C PHE A 107 19.91 4.21 2.58
N LEU A 108 19.69 3.02 3.12
CA LEU A 108 19.91 2.71 4.54
C LEU A 108 21.32 3.05 5.01
N PRO A 109 22.42 2.73 4.27
CA PRO A 109 23.76 3.16 4.65
C PRO A 109 23.88 4.67 4.79
N HIS A 110 23.27 5.47 3.90
CA HIS A 110 23.33 6.94 3.95
C HIS A 110 22.50 7.54 5.09
N ILE A 111 21.46 6.83 5.55
CA ILE A 111 20.61 7.25 6.67
C ILE A 111 21.27 6.88 8.00
N ILE A 112 21.86 5.68 8.08
CA ILE A 112 22.47 5.15 9.32
C ILE A 112 23.87 5.73 9.54
N SER A 113 24.67 5.94 8.48
CA SER A 113 26.05 6.44 8.60
C SER A 113 26.15 7.89 9.10
N LYS A 114 25.08 8.69 8.99
CA LYS A 114 25.05 10.07 9.46
C LYS A 114 24.77 10.22 10.96
N ASN A 115 24.35 9.14 11.63
CA ASN A 115 24.07 9.16 13.07
C ASN A 115 25.28 8.79 13.94
N THR A 116 26.39 8.36 13.34
CA THR A 116 27.64 8.06 14.06
C THR A 116 28.57 9.26 14.20
N ASP A 117 28.26 10.40 13.59
CA ASP A 117 29.10 11.62 13.64
C ASP A 117 28.73 12.59 14.79
N THR A 118 27.66 12.32 15.55
CA THR A 118 27.38 13.02 16.81
C THR A 118 28.07 12.32 17.97
N ASN A 119 29.35 12.65 18.17
CA ASN A 119 30.08 12.37 19.40
C ASN A 119 29.40 13.09 20.57
N ILE A 120 28.88 12.31 21.54
CA ILE A 120 28.71 12.71 22.94
C ILE A 120 30.04 12.46 23.65
#